data_AF-A0A4T0FJA3-F1
#
_entry.id   AF-A0A4T0FJA3-F1
#
_cell.length_a   1.000
_cell.length_b   1.000
_cell.length_c   1.000
_cell.angle_alpha   90.00
_cell.angle_beta   90.00
_cell.angle_gamma   90.00
#
_symmetry.space_group_name_H-M   'P 1'
#
loop_
_entity.id
_entity.type
_entity.pdbx_description
1 polymer ?
#
loop_
_entity_poly.entity_id
_entity_poly.type
_entity_poly.pdbx_seq_one_letter_code
_entity_poly.pdbx_strand_id
1 'polypeptide(L)'
;MSVDIDYTKLDQTLADSLLTILNERLSDMQKPSILGHIEFTELSWGDIPPDIELEEITDLSADFDESGSEDEQEELEGEDGEGGEDKKDHRDGDIQKDAQTPSQTTSPPKKPSTIPNMQIQLRITHESDMRLTLLTNLLINFPSPGFMSLPVKLTVRGIVLHSKAVIGIDSLKRQVHLSLVEPNAEDEDEDSHNHILQSLIVESEIGDVDRHTLKNVRKVENFVLEYLRSLLSNEIVWPNYHTFILGE
;
A
#
# COMPACT_ATOMS: atom_id res chain seq x y z
N MET A 1 0.06 23.93 -2.07
CA MET A 1 -1.30 24.32 -1.61
C MET A 1 -1.69 23.34 -0.51
N SER A 2 -2.12 23.79 0.66
CA SER A 2 -2.51 22.86 1.74
C SER A 2 -3.83 22.16 1.41
N VAL A 3 -3.94 20.89 1.79
CA VAL A 3 -5.14 20.06 1.60
C VAL A 3 -5.70 19.71 2.98
N ASP A 4 -6.95 20.10 3.24
CA ASP A 4 -7.61 19.78 4.50
C ASP A 4 -8.17 18.35 4.45
N ILE A 5 -7.75 17.51 5.41
CA ILE A 5 -8.34 16.19 5.63
C ILE A 5 -9.36 16.27 6.76
N ASP A 6 -10.54 15.70 6.51
CA ASP A 6 -11.53 15.45 7.56
C ASP A 6 -11.09 14.26 8.44
N TYR A 7 -10.23 14.54 9.41
CA TYR A 7 -9.65 13.56 10.34
C TYR A 7 -10.72 12.85 11.18
N THR A 8 -11.93 13.41 11.30
CA THR A 8 -13.04 12.82 12.05
C THR A 8 -13.60 11.55 11.40
N LYS A 9 -13.30 11.32 10.12
CA LYS A 9 -13.69 10.10 9.40
C LYS A 9 -12.85 8.88 9.75
N LEU A 10 -11.76 9.05 10.49
CA LEU A 10 -10.98 7.95 11.06
C LEU A 10 -11.70 7.41 12.29
N ASP A 11 -12.73 6.60 12.06
CA ASP A 11 -13.57 6.06 13.11
C ASP A 11 -13.04 4.72 13.67
N GLN A 12 -13.77 4.19 14.66
CA GLN A 12 -13.44 2.91 15.30
C GLN A 12 -13.57 1.74 14.32
N THR A 13 -14.47 1.82 13.34
CA THR A 13 -14.67 0.72 12.38
C THR A 13 -13.47 0.55 11.47
N LEU A 14 -12.87 1.68 11.05
CA LEU A 14 -11.62 1.68 10.31
C LEU A 14 -10.45 1.21 11.20
N ALA A 15 -10.44 1.60 12.48
CA ALA A 15 -9.42 1.15 13.42
C ALA A 15 -9.44 -0.37 13.57
N ASP A 16 -10.62 -0.97 13.77
CA ASP A 16 -10.79 -2.42 13.90
C ASP A 16 -10.44 -3.16 12.59
N SER A 17 -10.76 -2.56 11.44
CA SER A 17 -10.35 -3.10 10.14
C SER A 17 -8.82 -3.09 9.99
N LEU A 18 -8.15 -2.01 10.37
CA LEU A 18 -6.70 -1.94 10.31
C LEU A 18 -6.05 -2.92 11.30
N LEU A 19 -6.59 -3.07 12.51
CA LEU A 19 -6.14 -4.08 13.46
C LEU A 19 -6.26 -5.50 12.90
N THR A 20 -7.35 -5.79 12.19
CA THR A 20 -7.55 -7.09 11.53
C THR A 20 -6.46 -7.34 10.50
N ILE A 21 -6.21 -6.38 9.61
CA ILE A 21 -5.16 -6.48 8.58
C ILE A 21 -3.77 -6.63 9.22
N LEU A 22 -3.45 -5.83 10.23
CA LEU A 22 -2.16 -5.90 10.93
C LEU A 22 -1.96 -7.25 11.61
N ASN A 23 -2.98 -7.84 12.22
CA ASN A 23 -2.90 -9.18 12.83
C ASN A 23 -2.77 -10.31 11.81
N GLU A 24 -3.41 -10.18 10.64
CA GLU A 24 -3.20 -11.11 9.53
C GLU A 24 -1.73 -11.08 9.07
N ARG A 25 -1.18 -9.87 8.85
CA ARG A 25 0.25 -9.71 8.49
C ARG A 25 1.21 -10.16 9.58
N LEU A 26 0.82 -10.04 10.84
CA LEU A 26 1.62 -10.48 11.98
C LEU A 26 1.76 -12.00 12.03
N SER A 27 0.80 -12.74 11.48
CA SER A 27 0.80 -14.20 11.46
C SER A 27 1.88 -14.78 10.54
N ASP A 28 2.23 -14.07 9.46
CA ASP A 28 3.28 -14.45 8.52
C ASP A 28 4.70 -14.09 9.01
N MET A 29 4.79 -13.36 10.13
CA MET A 29 6.05 -12.87 10.66
C MET A 29 6.89 -13.98 11.32
N GLN A 30 8.19 -14.01 11.00
CA GLN A 30 9.16 -14.84 11.72
C GLN A 30 9.45 -14.27 13.11
N LYS A 31 8.70 -14.73 14.13
CA LYS A 31 8.87 -14.28 15.51
C LYS A 31 10.03 -15.00 16.25
N PRO A 32 10.80 -14.28 17.08
CA PRO A 32 11.79 -14.85 17.99
C PRO A 32 11.21 -15.90 18.95
N SER A 33 12.03 -16.87 19.37
CA SER A 33 11.62 -17.94 20.30
C SER A 33 11.28 -17.47 21.72
N ILE A 34 11.60 -16.22 22.06
CA ILE A 34 11.21 -15.59 23.32
C ILE A 34 9.76 -15.05 23.28
N LEU A 35 9.14 -14.97 22.10
CA LEU A 35 7.80 -14.44 21.92
C LEU A 35 6.78 -15.58 21.80
N GLY A 36 5.77 -15.52 22.65
CA GLY A 36 4.59 -16.37 22.62
C GLY A 36 3.55 -15.85 21.63
N HIS A 37 2.28 -15.87 22.05
CA HIS A 37 1.22 -15.18 21.31
C HIS A 37 1.51 -13.69 21.24
N ILE A 38 1.24 -13.06 20.11
CA ILE A 38 1.36 -11.61 19.90
C ILE A 38 0.16 -11.16 19.07
N GLU A 39 -0.45 -10.05 19.46
CA GLU A 39 -1.66 -9.53 18.83
C GLU A 39 -1.74 -8.01 19.01
N PHE A 40 -2.14 -7.31 17.96
CA PHE A 40 -2.59 -5.92 18.03
C PHE A 40 -4.01 -5.89 18.58
N THR A 41 -4.22 -5.12 19.65
CA THR A 41 -5.46 -5.16 20.44
C THR A 41 -6.24 -3.87 20.44
N GLU A 42 -5.57 -2.74 20.22
CA GLU A 42 -6.20 -1.42 20.25
C GLU A 42 -5.42 -0.46 19.35
N LEU A 43 -6.15 0.38 18.64
CA LEU A 43 -5.60 1.46 17.82
C LEU A 43 -6.40 2.73 18.12
N SER A 44 -5.66 3.80 18.42
CA SER A 44 -6.18 5.16 18.55
C SER A 44 -5.53 6.01 17.47
N TRP A 45 -6.37 6.65 16.64
CA TRP A 45 -5.91 7.60 15.62
C TRP A 45 -5.29 8.87 16.21
N GLY A 46 -5.61 9.20 17.46
CA GLY A 46 -5.14 10.46 18.06
C GLY A 46 -5.96 11.64 17.57
N ASP A 47 -5.53 12.85 17.94
CA ASP A 47 -6.25 14.10 17.67
C ASP A 47 -5.47 15.06 16.77
N ILE A 48 -4.21 14.76 16.45
CA ILE A 48 -3.34 15.61 15.63
C ILE A 48 -3.39 15.13 14.17
N PRO A 49 -3.97 15.92 13.23
CA PRO A 49 -3.97 15.56 11.81
C PRO A 49 -2.60 15.81 11.16
N PRO A 50 -2.30 15.12 10.03
CA PRO A 50 -1.12 15.43 9.22
C PRO A 50 -1.26 16.78 8.52
N ASP A 51 -0.12 17.46 8.30
CA ASP A 51 -0.02 18.55 7.34
C ASP A 51 0.23 17.98 5.95
N ILE A 52 -0.57 18.42 4.98
CA ILE A 52 -0.56 17.88 3.62
C ILE A 52 -0.53 19.01 2.63
N GLU A 53 0.46 18.98 1.75
CA GLU A 53 0.66 19.97 0.72
C GLU A 53 0.65 19.32 -0.66
N LEU A 54 -0.23 19.80 -1.54
CA LEU A 54 -0.19 19.47 -2.95
C LEU A 54 1.09 20.01 -3.57
N GLU A 55 1.93 19.11 -4.10
CA GLU A 55 3.13 19.43 -4.87
C GLU A 55 2.81 19.53 -6.36
N GLU A 56 2.25 18.46 -6.93
CA GLU A 56 2.08 18.35 -8.37
C GLU A 56 0.82 17.56 -8.73
N ILE A 57 0.27 17.86 -9.91
CA ILE A 57 -0.76 17.07 -10.57
C ILE A 57 -0.27 16.79 -11.99
N THR A 58 -0.18 15.52 -12.35
CA THR A 58 0.30 15.05 -13.65
C THR A 58 -0.68 14.06 -14.27
N ASP A 59 -0.40 13.61 -15.48
CA ASP A 59 -1.06 12.43 -16.04
C ASP A 59 -0.71 11.17 -15.23
N LEU A 60 -1.56 10.15 -15.31
CA LEU A 60 -1.36 8.87 -14.62
C LEU A 60 -0.08 8.18 -15.14
N SER A 61 0.83 7.79 -14.24
CA SER A 61 2.02 7.02 -14.62
C SER A 61 1.65 5.65 -15.19
N ALA A 62 2.42 5.18 -16.17
CA ALA A 62 2.31 3.83 -16.71
C ALA A 62 2.55 2.75 -15.65
N ASP A 63 3.28 3.07 -14.58
CA ASP A 63 3.52 2.14 -13.45
C ASP A 63 2.23 1.77 -12.69
N PHE A 64 1.19 2.62 -12.76
CA PHE A 64 -0.15 2.32 -12.24
C PHE A 64 -1.07 1.71 -13.31
N ASP A 65 -0.68 1.80 -14.57
CA ASP A 65 -1.46 1.30 -15.69
C ASP A 65 -1.14 -0.18 -15.97
N GLU A 66 -1.67 -1.07 -15.13
CA GLU A 66 -1.57 -2.52 -15.34
C GLU A 66 -2.25 -2.98 -16.66
N SER A 67 -2.97 -2.11 -17.40
CA SER A 67 -3.53 -2.50 -18.71
C SER A 67 -2.52 -2.43 -19.87
N GLY A 68 -1.32 -1.91 -19.66
CA GLY A 68 -0.28 -1.87 -20.71
C GLY A 68 0.62 -3.11 -20.77
N SER A 69 0.64 -3.96 -19.75
CA SER A 69 1.68 -5.00 -19.62
C SER A 69 1.30 -6.39 -20.13
N GLU A 70 0.02 -6.67 -20.45
CA GLU A 70 -0.41 -8.02 -20.88
C GLU A 70 -1.08 -8.08 -22.26
N ASP A 71 -1.42 -6.95 -22.90
CA ASP A 71 -2.19 -6.94 -24.16
C ASP A 71 -1.42 -6.47 -25.41
N GLU A 72 -0.12 -6.14 -25.33
CA GLU A 72 0.67 -5.66 -26.50
C GLU A 72 1.59 -6.72 -27.17
N GLN A 73 1.45 -8.02 -26.87
CA GLN A 73 2.32 -9.06 -27.46
C GLN A 73 1.79 -9.84 -28.66
N GLU A 74 0.63 -9.51 -29.23
CA GLU A 74 0.17 -10.17 -30.46
C GLU A 74 -0.32 -9.16 -31.49
N GLU A 75 0.59 -8.50 -32.23
CA GLU A 75 0.32 -8.03 -33.61
C GLU A 75 1.59 -7.46 -34.30
N LEU A 76 2.63 -8.27 -34.49
CA LEU A 76 3.67 -8.00 -35.50
C LEU A 76 4.14 -9.30 -36.17
N GLU A 77 3.26 -9.95 -36.93
CA GLU A 77 3.68 -10.84 -38.03
C GLU A 77 2.94 -10.43 -39.32
N GLY A 78 3.70 -9.93 -40.29
CA GLY A 78 3.18 -9.59 -41.62
C GLY A 78 4.06 -8.66 -42.46
N GLU A 79 5.38 -8.89 -42.50
CA GLU A 79 6.20 -8.37 -43.60
C GLU A 79 6.04 -9.31 -44.81
N ASP A 80 5.24 -8.91 -45.79
CA ASP A 80 5.33 -9.45 -47.15
C ASP A 80 5.35 -8.28 -48.14
N GLY A 81 6.48 -8.10 -48.81
CA GLY A 81 6.64 -7.16 -49.91
C GLY A 81 7.83 -7.53 -50.80
N GLU A 82 7.58 -8.25 -51.89
CA GLU A 82 7.88 -7.82 -53.28
C GLU A 82 7.79 -9.00 -54.27
N GLY A 83 7.09 -8.79 -55.40
CA GLY A 83 7.17 -9.71 -56.54
C GLY A 83 6.10 -9.56 -57.63
N GLY A 84 6.25 -8.54 -58.50
CA GLY A 84 6.04 -8.54 -59.96
C GLY A 84 4.90 -9.30 -60.68
N GLU A 85 4.11 -8.51 -61.40
CA GLU A 85 3.72 -8.66 -62.84
C GLU A 85 2.65 -9.68 -63.34
N ASP A 86 1.56 -9.07 -63.86
CA ASP A 86 0.93 -9.26 -65.18
C ASP A 86 -0.19 -10.31 -65.49
N LYS A 87 -1.25 -9.74 -66.11
CA LYS A 87 -2.23 -10.27 -67.11
C LYS A 87 -3.53 -11.02 -66.75
N LYS A 88 -4.62 -10.30 -67.09
CA LYS A 88 -5.74 -10.62 -68.02
C LYS A 88 -6.96 -11.45 -67.59
N ASP A 89 -8.09 -10.73 -67.63
CA ASP A 89 -9.33 -10.98 -68.42
C ASP A 89 -10.43 -11.98 -67.97
N HIS A 90 -11.66 -11.46 -68.07
CA HIS A 90 -12.99 -12.07 -68.34
C HIS A 90 -13.94 -12.50 -67.19
N ARG A 91 -15.07 -11.76 -67.15
CA ARG A 91 -16.51 -12.15 -67.17
C ARG A 91 -17.41 -11.94 -65.93
N ASP A 92 -18.44 -11.15 -66.23
CA ASP A 92 -19.81 -11.03 -65.71
C ASP A 92 -20.40 -12.11 -64.80
N GLY A 93 -21.19 -11.65 -63.83
CA GLY A 93 -22.19 -12.45 -63.12
C GLY A 93 -22.90 -11.68 -62.00
N ASP A 94 -23.96 -10.94 -62.35
CA ASP A 94 -25.02 -10.48 -61.46
C ASP A 94 -25.59 -11.63 -60.60
N ILE A 95 -25.88 -11.40 -59.30
CA ILE A 95 -27.05 -11.92 -58.55
C ILE A 95 -27.18 -11.17 -57.20
N GLN A 96 -28.43 -10.90 -56.85
CA GLN A 96 -28.96 -9.96 -55.87
C GLN A 96 -29.41 -10.67 -54.57
N LYS A 97 -29.26 -9.98 -53.42
CA LYS A 97 -30.00 -10.08 -52.14
C LYS A 97 -30.10 -11.44 -51.41
N ASP A 98 -29.63 -11.49 -50.16
CA ASP A 98 -30.48 -11.40 -48.95
C ASP A 98 -29.69 -11.54 -47.63
N ALA A 99 -30.01 -10.63 -46.70
CA ALA A 99 -30.15 -10.77 -45.24
C ALA A 99 -29.09 -11.47 -44.34
N GLN A 100 -28.75 -10.72 -43.27
CA GLN A 100 -28.31 -11.11 -41.91
C GLN A 100 -26.81 -11.16 -41.58
N THR A 101 -26.32 -9.97 -41.22
CA THR A 101 -25.23 -9.78 -40.24
C THR A 101 -25.77 -10.06 -38.83
N PRO A 102 -25.15 -10.93 -38.02
CA PRO A 102 -25.51 -11.05 -36.61
C PRO A 102 -25.08 -9.78 -35.87
N SER A 103 -26.05 -9.18 -35.19
CA SER A 103 -25.90 -7.95 -34.43
C SER A 103 -24.89 -8.12 -33.31
N GLN A 104 -23.84 -7.29 -33.33
CA GLN A 104 -23.02 -7.03 -32.15
C GLN A 104 -23.92 -6.33 -31.12
N THR A 105 -24.09 -6.98 -29.97
CA THR A 105 -24.74 -6.41 -28.79
C THR A 105 -23.86 -5.26 -28.30
N THR A 106 -24.14 -4.04 -28.76
CA THR A 106 -23.60 -2.82 -28.17
C THR A 106 -24.12 -2.71 -26.75
N SER A 107 -23.26 -2.96 -25.77
CA SER A 107 -23.52 -2.55 -24.40
C SER A 107 -23.78 -1.03 -24.38
N PRO A 108 -24.72 -0.53 -23.55
CA PRO A 108 -24.98 0.89 -23.47
C PRO A 108 -23.72 1.63 -23.00
N PRO A 109 -23.42 2.82 -23.54
CA PRO A 109 -22.26 3.60 -23.12
C PRO A 109 -22.45 3.97 -21.64
N LYS A 110 -21.58 3.45 -20.78
CA LYS A 110 -21.41 3.95 -19.42
C LYS A 110 -21.15 5.46 -19.53
N LYS A 111 -21.87 6.25 -18.73
CA LYS A 111 -21.66 7.70 -18.66
C LYS A 111 -20.16 7.97 -18.45
N PRO A 112 -19.51 8.84 -19.22
CA PRO A 112 -18.10 9.14 -19.01
C PRO A 112 -17.95 9.70 -17.60
N SER A 113 -17.12 9.05 -16.79
CA SER A 113 -16.68 9.59 -15.50
C SER A 113 -16.10 10.98 -15.75
N THR A 114 -16.50 11.94 -14.92
CA THR A 114 -16.16 13.36 -15.12
C THR A 114 -14.74 13.70 -14.65
N ILE A 115 -14.06 12.73 -14.04
CA ILE A 115 -12.70 12.87 -13.51
C ILE A 115 -11.75 12.28 -14.58
N PRO A 116 -10.71 13.01 -15.02
CA PRO A 116 -9.70 12.45 -15.93
C PRO A 116 -8.80 11.45 -15.20
N ASN A 117 -8.12 10.57 -15.96
CA ASN A 117 -7.02 9.81 -15.39
C ASN A 117 -5.90 10.79 -15.02
N MET A 118 -5.46 10.74 -13.78
CA MET A 118 -4.48 11.70 -13.28
C MET A 118 -3.72 11.13 -12.10
N GLN A 119 -2.55 11.69 -11.85
CA GLN A 119 -1.73 11.43 -10.69
C GLN A 119 -1.59 12.69 -9.86
N ILE A 120 -1.63 12.53 -8.55
CA ILE A 120 -1.50 13.62 -7.57
C ILE A 120 -0.31 13.30 -6.68
N GLN A 121 0.63 14.23 -6.58
CA GLN A 121 1.75 14.16 -5.66
C GLN A 121 1.51 15.09 -4.47
N LEU A 122 1.57 14.53 -3.28
CA LEU A 122 1.36 15.21 -2.02
C LEU A 122 2.63 15.10 -1.17
N ARG A 123 2.98 16.15 -0.46
CA ARG A 123 3.92 16.11 0.66
C ARG A 123 3.12 15.93 1.94
N ILE A 124 3.53 14.98 2.77
CA ILE A 124 2.90 14.66 4.05
C ILE A 124 3.93 14.85 5.16
N THR A 125 3.58 15.66 6.16
CA THR A 125 4.33 15.79 7.41
C THR A 125 3.40 15.55 8.57
N HIS A 126 3.71 14.58 9.43
CA HIS A 126 2.83 14.20 10.52
C HIS A 126 3.61 13.87 11.78
N GLU A 127 3.49 14.73 12.80
CA GLU A 127 3.87 14.40 14.17
C GLU A 127 2.64 13.90 14.91
N SER A 128 2.49 12.58 14.95
CA SER A 128 1.26 11.92 15.35
C SER A 128 1.24 11.57 16.84
N ASP A 129 0.07 11.75 17.46
CA ASP A 129 -0.26 11.20 18.78
C ASP A 129 -1.00 9.85 18.71
N MET A 130 -0.99 9.20 17.54
CA MET A 130 -1.47 7.83 17.34
C MET A 130 -0.85 6.86 18.34
N ARG A 131 -1.67 5.91 18.78
CA ARG A 131 -1.26 4.82 19.68
C ARG A 131 -1.75 3.49 19.17
N LEU A 132 -0.82 2.55 19.03
CA LEU A 132 -1.11 1.16 18.67
C LEU A 132 -0.64 0.25 19.81
N THR A 133 -1.58 -0.49 20.40
CA THR A 133 -1.34 -1.38 21.54
C THR A 133 -1.21 -2.82 21.08
N LEU A 134 -0.15 -3.48 21.50
CA LEU A 134 0.06 -4.91 21.31
C LEU A 134 0.11 -5.63 22.66
N LEU A 135 -0.46 -6.82 22.71
CA LEU A 135 -0.26 -7.73 23.83
C LEU A 135 0.57 -8.91 23.37
N THR A 136 1.57 -9.29 24.17
CA THR A 136 2.35 -10.48 23.93
C THR A 136 2.71 -11.24 25.20
N ASN A 137 2.98 -12.53 25.07
CA ASN A 137 3.50 -13.35 26.15
C ASN A 137 5.01 -13.54 25.97
N LEU A 138 5.82 -12.98 26.85
CA LEU A 138 7.25 -13.22 26.89
C LEU A 138 7.53 -14.59 27.53
N LEU A 139 8.14 -15.49 26.77
CA LEU A 139 8.50 -16.83 27.22
C LEU A 139 9.86 -16.82 27.93
N ILE A 140 9.88 -17.39 29.14
CA ILE A 140 11.06 -17.56 29.97
C ILE A 140 11.46 -19.03 29.92
N ASN A 141 12.66 -19.31 29.39
CA ASN A 141 13.16 -20.66 29.10
C ASN A 141 14.23 -21.15 30.11
N PHE A 142 14.27 -20.57 31.32
CA PHE A 142 15.20 -20.98 32.37
C PHE A 142 14.43 -21.30 33.66
N PRO A 143 14.72 -22.42 34.36
CA PRO A 143 15.77 -23.42 34.08
C PRO A 143 15.44 -24.43 32.97
N SER A 144 14.22 -24.44 32.44
CA SER A 144 13.78 -25.32 31.34
C SER A 144 13.01 -24.54 30.26
N PRO A 145 12.92 -25.05 29.01
CA PRO A 145 12.08 -24.44 27.98
C PRO A 145 10.62 -24.30 28.42
N GLY A 146 9.99 -23.17 28.13
CA GLY A 146 8.60 -22.89 28.49
C GLY A 146 8.32 -22.84 30.00
N PHE A 147 9.35 -22.57 30.82
CA PHE A 147 9.24 -22.57 32.29
C PHE A 147 8.18 -21.59 32.80
N MET A 148 8.11 -20.40 32.22
CA MET A 148 7.13 -19.37 32.59
C MET A 148 6.80 -18.50 31.38
N SER A 149 5.60 -17.91 31.37
CA SER A 149 5.24 -16.83 30.46
C SER A 149 4.82 -15.59 31.25
N LEU A 150 5.19 -14.42 30.75
CA LEU A 150 4.82 -13.14 31.33
C LEU A 150 4.05 -12.32 30.30
N PRO A 151 2.83 -11.85 30.59
CA PRO A 151 2.14 -10.93 29.72
C PRO A 151 2.87 -9.58 29.72
N VAL A 152 3.11 -9.06 28.52
CA VAL A 152 3.74 -7.76 28.27
C VAL A 152 2.80 -6.97 27.37
N LYS A 153 2.44 -5.77 27.82
CA LYS A 153 1.75 -4.80 26.99
C LYS A 153 2.79 -3.89 26.35
N LEU A 154 2.73 -3.75 25.04
CA LEU A 154 3.57 -2.86 24.26
C LEU A 154 2.69 -1.75 23.67
N THR A 155 3.18 -0.52 23.72
CA THR A 155 2.51 0.63 23.11
C THR A 155 3.46 1.27 22.11
N VAL A 156 3.03 1.33 20.86
CA VAL A 156 3.72 2.04 19.79
C VAL A 156 3.18 3.47 19.73
N ARG A 157 4.07 4.45 19.77
CA ARG A 157 3.74 5.88 19.76
C ARG A 157 4.88 6.73 19.20
N GLY A 158 4.69 8.05 19.20
CA GLY A 158 5.72 9.00 18.76
C GLY A 158 6.08 8.80 17.29
N ILE A 159 5.05 8.54 16.48
CA ILE A 159 5.16 8.35 15.04
C ILE A 159 5.40 9.72 14.43
N VAL A 160 6.57 9.90 13.81
CA VAL A 160 6.87 11.09 13.00
C VAL A 160 7.07 10.63 11.57
N LEU A 161 6.17 11.04 10.68
CA LEU A 161 6.17 10.71 9.26
C LEU A 161 6.54 11.95 8.45
N HIS A 162 7.51 11.81 7.56
CA HIS A 162 7.80 12.79 6.52
C HIS A 162 7.98 12.05 5.20
N SER A 163 7.05 12.22 4.28
CA SER A 163 7.05 11.48 3.02
C SER A 163 6.41 12.28 1.89
N LYS A 164 6.66 11.84 0.66
CA LYS A 164 5.76 12.13 -0.45
C LYS A 164 4.73 11.01 -0.55
N ALA A 165 3.54 11.31 -1.04
CA ALA A 165 2.54 10.34 -1.40
C ALA A 165 2.14 10.56 -2.85
N VAL A 166 2.02 9.47 -3.59
CA VAL A 166 1.55 9.46 -4.98
C VAL A 166 0.20 8.78 -5.00
N ILE A 167 -0.79 9.49 -5.54
CA ILE A 167 -2.14 9.00 -5.72
C ILE A 167 -2.43 8.93 -7.22
N GLY A 168 -2.55 7.72 -7.76
CA GLY A 168 -2.96 7.47 -9.13
C GLY A 168 -4.47 7.25 -9.20
N ILE A 169 -5.19 8.01 -10.01
CA ILE A 169 -6.63 7.84 -10.23
C ILE A 169 -6.84 7.31 -11.65
N ASP A 170 -7.27 6.05 -11.75
CA ASP A 170 -7.77 5.47 -13.00
C ASP A 170 -9.30 5.57 -13.01
N SER A 171 -9.79 6.59 -13.72
CA SER A 171 -11.22 6.89 -13.83
C SER A 171 -11.96 5.94 -14.76
N LEU A 172 -11.25 5.17 -15.60
CA LEU A 172 -11.83 4.14 -16.46
C LEU A 172 -12.07 2.85 -15.66
N LYS A 173 -11.06 2.41 -14.88
CA LYS A 173 -11.17 1.24 -14.00
C LYS A 173 -11.85 1.54 -12.67
N ARG A 174 -12.06 2.83 -12.35
CA ARG A 174 -12.59 3.30 -11.06
C ARG A 174 -11.72 2.86 -9.89
N GLN A 175 -10.42 2.99 -10.07
CA GLN A 175 -9.42 2.61 -9.08
C GLN A 175 -8.63 3.84 -8.62
N VAL A 176 -8.30 3.85 -7.33
CA VAL A 176 -7.38 4.80 -6.73
C VAL A 176 -6.21 4.02 -6.17
N HIS A 177 -5.02 4.29 -6.67
CA HIS A 177 -3.77 3.71 -6.20
C HIS A 177 -3.11 4.71 -5.25
N LEU A 178 -2.64 4.25 -4.09
CA LEU A 178 -1.93 5.07 -3.11
C LEU A 178 -0.58 4.41 -2.78
N SER A 179 0.49 5.19 -2.90
CA SER A 179 1.83 4.81 -2.47
C SER A 179 2.51 5.94 -1.72
N LEU A 180 3.37 5.60 -0.76
CA LEU A 180 4.31 6.53 -0.14
C LEU A 180 5.66 6.45 -0.84
N VAL A 181 6.30 7.57 -1.04
CA VAL A 181 7.61 7.69 -1.68
C VAL A 181 8.57 8.29 -0.68
N GLU A 182 9.72 7.63 -0.53
CA GLU A 182 10.82 8.17 0.26
C GLU A 182 11.30 9.49 -0.37
N PRO A 183 11.56 10.54 0.44
CA PRO A 183 12.13 11.76 -0.08
C PRO A 183 13.52 11.45 -0.69
N ASN A 184 13.73 11.83 -1.95
CA ASN A 184 14.96 11.52 -2.69
C ASN A 184 16.19 12.05 -1.94
N ALA A 185 17.23 11.22 -1.83
CA ALA A 185 18.51 11.53 -1.20
C ALA A 185 19.41 12.51 -1.98
N GLU A 186 18.85 13.25 -2.94
CA GLU A 186 19.58 14.27 -3.72
C GLU A 186 19.75 15.58 -2.94
N ASP A 187 19.07 15.74 -1.81
CA ASP A 187 19.34 16.77 -0.82
C ASP A 187 20.49 16.30 0.10
N GLU A 188 21.65 16.93 -0.05
CA GLU A 188 22.94 16.62 0.59
C GLU A 188 22.86 16.51 2.13
N ASP A 189 22.74 15.28 2.67
CA ASP A 189 23.27 14.89 4.00
C ASP A 189 23.35 13.35 4.09
N GLU A 190 24.56 12.79 3.94
CA GLU A 190 24.84 11.33 3.86
C GLU A 190 24.52 10.51 5.12
N ASP A 191 24.04 11.12 6.22
CA ASP A 191 23.79 10.43 7.49
C ASP A 191 22.40 10.70 8.11
N SER A 192 21.51 11.42 7.43
CA SER A 192 20.14 11.63 7.90
C SER A 192 19.26 10.48 7.41
N HIS A 193 18.59 9.80 8.33
CA HIS A 193 17.64 8.72 8.05
C HIS A 193 16.55 9.18 7.06
N ASN A 194 16.77 9.02 5.74
CA ASN A 194 15.82 9.31 4.66
C ASN A 194 14.65 8.32 4.58
N HIS A 195 14.31 7.71 5.71
CA HIS A 195 13.17 6.83 5.79
C HIS A 195 11.91 7.66 6.02
N ILE A 196 10.80 7.27 5.38
CA ILE A 196 9.51 7.95 5.57
C ILE A 196 9.12 8.09 7.06
N LEU A 197 9.53 7.13 7.90
CA LEU A 197 9.31 7.11 9.35
C LEU A 197 10.56 7.63 10.08
N GLN A 198 10.54 8.92 10.42
CA GLN A 198 11.61 9.62 11.13
C GLN A 198 11.69 9.19 12.61
N SER A 199 10.55 8.94 13.23
CA SER A 199 10.47 8.45 14.61
C SER A 199 9.37 7.39 14.75
N LEU A 200 9.67 6.38 15.57
CA LEU A 200 8.74 5.37 16.04
C LEU A 200 9.27 4.89 17.39
N ILE A 201 8.43 4.91 18.43
CA ILE A 201 8.83 4.53 19.78
C ILE A 201 7.95 3.37 20.22
N VAL A 202 8.58 2.32 20.75
CA VAL A 202 7.89 1.18 21.37
C VAL A 202 8.19 1.20 22.86
N GLU A 203 7.15 1.26 23.68
CA GLU A 203 7.25 1.23 25.13
C GLU A 203 6.60 -0.03 25.68
N SER A 204 7.22 -0.64 26.69
CA SER A 204 6.68 -1.81 27.37
C SER A 204 6.19 -1.49 28.79
N GLU A 205 5.04 -2.05 29.15
CA GLU A 205 4.51 -2.08 30.50
C GLU A 205 4.64 -3.51 31.06
N ILE A 206 5.41 -3.64 32.14
CA ILE A 206 5.73 -4.92 32.77
C ILE A 206 5.66 -4.77 34.29
N GLY A 207 5.21 -5.82 34.97
CA GLY A 207 5.21 -5.89 36.43
C GLY A 207 6.60 -5.98 37.06
N ASP A 208 6.67 -6.30 38.35
CA ASP A 208 7.94 -6.46 39.07
C ASP A 208 8.72 -7.68 38.54
N VAL A 209 9.90 -7.45 37.95
CA VAL A 209 10.65 -8.47 37.21
C VAL A 209 12.16 -8.40 37.40
N ASP A 210 12.81 -9.56 37.24
CA ASP A 210 14.26 -9.70 37.27
C ASP A 210 14.99 -9.03 36.10
N ARG A 211 16.28 -8.74 36.29
CA ARG A 211 17.15 -8.07 35.30
C ARG A 211 17.26 -8.81 33.95
N HIS A 212 17.17 -10.14 33.93
CA HIS A 212 17.23 -10.91 32.68
C HIS A 212 15.96 -10.72 31.84
N THR A 213 14.81 -10.61 32.50
CA THR A 213 13.52 -10.33 31.87
C THR A 213 13.55 -8.97 31.16
N LEU A 214 14.10 -7.93 31.80
CA LEU A 214 14.27 -6.60 31.19
C LEU A 214 15.11 -6.62 29.89
N LYS A 215 16.15 -7.46 29.82
CA LYS A 215 16.95 -7.59 28.58
C LYS A 215 16.15 -8.25 27.46
N ASN A 216 15.33 -9.24 27.77
CA ASN A 216 14.48 -9.91 26.79
C ASN A 216 13.38 -8.98 26.29
N VAL A 217 12.84 -8.15 27.17
CA VAL A 217 11.85 -7.12 26.83
C VAL A 217 12.41 -6.14 25.81
N ARG A 218 13.62 -5.60 26.03
CA ARG A 218 14.23 -4.69 25.06
C ARG A 218 14.42 -5.33 23.68
N LYS A 219 14.72 -6.64 23.63
CA LYS A 219 14.77 -7.38 22.36
C LYS A 219 13.40 -7.45 21.69
N VAL A 220 12.34 -7.60 22.47
CA VAL A 220 10.96 -7.59 21.97
C VAL A 220 10.57 -6.20 21.45
N GLU A 221 10.86 -5.13 22.21
CA GLU A 221 10.61 -3.75 21.77
C GLU A 221 11.30 -3.45 20.43
N ASN A 222 12.60 -3.75 20.33
CA ASN A 222 13.36 -3.58 19.10
C ASN A 222 12.80 -4.45 17.96
N PHE A 223 12.39 -5.69 18.26
CA PHE A 223 11.83 -6.57 17.25
C PHE A 223 10.50 -6.00 16.68
N VAL A 224 9.59 -5.54 17.54
CA VAL A 224 8.32 -4.93 17.10
C VAL A 224 8.57 -3.65 16.31
N LEU A 225 9.52 -2.82 16.77
CA LEU A 225 9.94 -1.61 16.07
C LEU A 225 10.40 -1.91 14.63
N GLU A 226 11.34 -2.84 14.47
CA GLU A 226 11.88 -3.22 13.17
C GLU A 226 10.84 -3.90 12.28
N TYR A 227 9.97 -4.73 12.87
CA TYR A 227 8.86 -5.33 12.15
C TYR A 227 7.91 -4.28 11.57
N LEU A 228 7.48 -3.30 12.38
CA LEU A 228 6.56 -2.26 11.92
C LEU A 228 7.17 -1.37 10.83
N ARG A 229 8.47 -1.06 10.94
CA ARG A 229 9.19 -0.36 9.86
C ARG A 229 9.21 -1.17 8.57
N SER A 230 9.58 -2.45 8.67
CA SER A 230 9.58 -3.34 7.50
C SER A 230 8.19 -3.52 6.91
N LEU A 231 7.15 -3.60 7.75
CA LEU A 231 5.77 -3.75 7.30
C LEU A 231 5.33 -2.54 6.49
N LEU A 232 5.57 -1.33 6.99
CA LEU A 232 5.25 -0.10 6.29
C LEU A 232 6.02 0.00 4.96
N SER A 233 7.31 -0.31 4.98
CA SER A 233 8.14 -0.32 3.76
C SER A 233 7.66 -1.33 2.71
N ASN A 234 7.17 -2.50 3.14
CA ASN A 234 6.80 -3.58 2.22
C ASN A 234 5.37 -3.46 1.70
N GLU A 235 4.45 -2.80 2.43
CA GLU A 235 3.04 -2.73 2.04
C GLU A 235 2.68 -1.44 1.28
N ILE A 236 3.21 -0.29 1.70
CA ILE A 236 2.74 1.01 1.17
C ILE A 236 3.84 1.89 0.55
N VAL A 237 5.12 1.58 0.78
CA VAL A 237 6.21 2.34 0.16
C VAL A 237 6.48 1.84 -1.24
N TRP A 238 6.65 2.79 -2.17
CA TRP A 238 6.97 2.56 -3.58
C TRP A 238 8.12 1.55 -3.73
N PRO A 239 8.03 0.56 -4.65
CA PRO A 239 7.02 0.40 -5.71
C PRO A 239 5.70 -0.24 -5.27
N ASN A 240 5.50 -0.51 -3.97
CA ASN A 240 4.24 -1.07 -3.48
C ASN A 240 3.17 0.03 -3.39
N TYR A 241 1.92 -0.35 -3.64
CA TYR A 241 0.78 0.55 -3.52
C TYR A 241 -0.50 -0.23 -3.16
N HIS A 242 -1.44 0.48 -2.53
CA HIS A 242 -2.78 -0.05 -2.27
C HIS A 242 -3.78 0.49 -3.29
N THR A 243 -4.59 -0.40 -3.84
CA THR A 243 -5.65 -0.07 -4.79
C THR A 243 -7.01 -0.09 -4.09
N PHE A 244 -7.71 1.03 -4.15
CA PHE A 244 -9.08 1.19 -3.67
C PHE A 244 -10.05 1.26 -4.83
N ILE A 245 -11.13 0.49 -4.78
CA ILE A 245 -12.18 0.52 -5.79
C ILE A 245 -13.20 1.58 -5.40
N LEU A 246 -13.41 2.57 -6.28
CA LEU A 246 -14.44 3.58 -6.11
C LEU A 246 -15.83 2.94 -6.32
N GLY A 247 -16.64 2.90 -5.26
CA GLY A 247 -18.02 2.42 -5.28
C GLY A 247 -18.92 3.21 -6.24
N GLU A 248 -20.06 2.63 -6.63
CA GLU A 248 -21.02 3.23 -7.58
C GLU A 248 -21.55 4.61 -7.19
#